data_AF-A0A7U2NDI4-F1
#
_entry.id   AF-A0A7U2NDI4-F1
#
_cell.length_a   1.000
_cell.length_b   1.000
_cell.length_c   1.000
_cell.angle_alpha   90.00
_cell.angle_beta   90.00
_cell.angle_gamma   90.00
#
_symmetry.space_group_name_H-M   'P 1'
#
loop_
_entity.id
_entity.type
_entity.pdbx_description
1 polymer ?
#
loop_
_entity_poly.entity_id
_entity_poly.type
_entity_poly.pdbx_seq_one_letter_code
_entity_poly.pdbx_strand_id
1 'polypeptide(L)'
;MENEKDIKRLEVTLAVFLAFIALINRLIEGVWLPSISAYVDSKVVVGLLGFELGIAGTLFIYNGIGYKRHWYNVILGLSLWGVAIFHYETYSKIHNACAGIFFLGSIIAIGLSSDILFRGYKYLIAGIAFLAILLNIVWVLLFHKMLYSILIMETIGIIPFTNFFIVKNYTHKIKYIIKLIRK
;
A
#
# COMPACT_ATOMS: atom_id res chain seq x y z
N MET A 1 21.95 -9.94 -15.03
CA MET A 1 20.77 -10.77 -14.71
C MET A 1 20.63 -11.07 -13.23
N GLU A 2 21.72 -11.25 -12.48
CA GLU A 2 21.68 -11.51 -11.03
C GLU A 2 21.06 -10.34 -10.24
N ASN A 3 21.51 -9.10 -10.52
CA ASN A 3 21.03 -7.89 -9.85
C ASN A 3 19.50 -7.63 -9.99
N GLU A 4 18.89 -7.95 -11.15
CA GLU A 4 17.43 -7.77 -11.33
C GLU A 4 16.61 -8.73 -10.44
N LYS A 5 17.11 -9.95 -10.23
CA LYS A 5 16.44 -10.95 -9.40
C LYS A 5 16.48 -10.54 -7.93
N ASP A 6 17.60 -9.98 -7.48
CA ASP A 6 17.77 -9.56 -6.10
C ASP A 6 16.93 -8.33 -5.78
N ILE A 7 16.85 -7.36 -6.69
CA ILE A 7 15.95 -6.21 -6.58
C ILE A 7 14.49 -6.67 -6.45
N LYS A 8 14.04 -7.59 -7.30
CA LYS A 8 12.66 -8.12 -7.22
C LYS A 8 12.37 -8.84 -5.91
N ARG A 9 13.33 -9.61 -5.40
CA ARG A 9 13.21 -10.26 -4.09
C ARG A 9 13.07 -9.22 -2.99
N LEU A 10 13.90 -8.18 -3.01
CA LEU A 10 13.80 -7.07 -2.07
C LEU A 10 12.43 -6.39 -2.16
N GLU A 11 11.90 -6.10 -3.36
CA GLU A 11 10.57 -5.53 -3.52
C GLU A 11 9.47 -6.39 -2.86
N VAL A 12 9.52 -7.72 -3.05
CA VAL A 12 8.56 -8.65 -2.44
C VAL A 12 8.73 -8.69 -0.92
N THR A 13 9.96 -8.78 -0.42
CA THR A 13 10.22 -8.81 1.03
C THR A 13 9.72 -7.55 1.70
N LEU A 14 9.97 -6.38 1.10
CA LEU A 14 9.46 -5.10 1.60
C LEU A 14 7.93 -5.03 1.52
N ALA A 15 7.32 -5.47 0.42
CA ALA A 15 5.85 -5.49 0.30
C ALA A 15 5.20 -6.40 1.36
N VAL A 16 5.79 -7.57 1.63
CA VAL A 16 5.32 -8.48 2.69
C VAL A 16 5.46 -7.82 4.05
N PHE A 17 6.62 -7.23 4.36
CA PHE A 17 6.84 -6.50 5.60
C PHE A 17 5.79 -5.39 5.81
N LEU A 18 5.54 -4.58 4.77
CA LEU A 18 4.55 -3.50 4.81
C LEU A 18 3.11 -3.99 4.96
N ALA A 19 2.79 -5.20 4.51
CA ALA A 19 1.46 -5.79 4.69
C ALA A 19 1.13 -6.02 6.17
N PHE A 20 2.16 -6.12 7.02
CA PHE A 20 2.04 -6.33 8.45
C PHE A 20 2.27 -5.07 9.27
N ILE A 21 2.34 -3.88 8.66
CA ILE A 21 2.66 -2.62 9.36
C ILE A 21 1.80 -2.41 10.62
N ALA A 22 0.49 -2.63 10.53
CA ALA A 22 -0.44 -2.46 11.64
C ALA A 22 -0.18 -3.48 12.77
N LEU A 23 0.18 -4.72 12.40
CA LEU A 23 0.49 -5.78 13.35
C LEU A 23 1.84 -5.56 14.02
N ILE A 24 2.86 -5.15 13.27
CA ILE A 24 4.20 -4.86 13.78
C ILE A 24 4.13 -3.74 14.81
N ASN A 25 3.50 -2.61 14.45
CA ASN A 25 3.30 -1.50 15.38
C ASN A 25 2.50 -1.93 16.61
N ARG A 26 1.44 -2.73 16.44
CA ARG A 26 0.66 -3.27 17.56
C ARG A 26 1.48 -4.15 18.50
N LEU A 27 2.35 -5.00 17.97
CA LEU A 27 3.15 -5.93 18.76
C LEU A 27 4.18 -5.19 19.62
N ILE A 28 4.75 -4.10 19.10
CA ILE A 28 5.74 -3.32 19.83
C ILE A 28 5.07 -2.34 20.79
N GLU A 29 3.99 -1.68 20.37
CA GLU A 29 3.24 -0.72 21.20
C GLU A 29 2.53 -1.39 22.38
N GLY A 30 2.05 -2.62 22.19
CA GLY A 30 1.28 -3.32 23.21
C GLY A 30 -0.22 -2.94 23.28
N VAL A 31 -0.67 -1.92 22.54
CA VAL A 31 -2.09 -1.55 22.40
C VAL A 31 -2.49 -1.25 20.94
N TRP A 32 -3.78 -1.40 20.62
CA TRP A 32 -4.32 -0.99 19.33
C TRP A 32 -4.65 0.50 19.36
N LEU A 33 -4.04 1.28 18.49
CA LEU A 33 -4.37 2.70 18.31
C LEU A 33 -5.52 2.91 17.29
N PRO A 34 -6.19 4.07 17.29
CA PRO A 34 -7.34 4.34 16.40
C PRO A 34 -7.03 4.30 14.90
N SER A 35 -5.78 4.57 14.51
CA SER A 35 -5.28 4.54 13.12
C SER A 35 -3.81 4.09 13.09
N ILE A 36 -3.33 3.70 11.91
CA ILE A 36 -1.91 3.45 11.63
C ILE A 36 -1.13 4.74 11.85
N SER A 37 -1.62 5.88 11.32
CA SER A 37 -0.97 7.18 11.53
C SER A 37 -0.82 7.57 13.00
N ALA A 38 -1.70 7.13 13.90
CA ALA A 38 -1.61 7.44 15.32
C ALA A 38 -0.37 6.83 16.01
N TYR A 39 0.27 5.81 15.43
CA TYR A 39 1.51 5.25 15.98
C TYR A 39 2.70 6.22 15.85
N VAL A 40 2.60 7.30 15.07
CA VAL A 40 3.65 8.33 15.00
C VAL A 40 3.83 9.05 16.34
N ASP A 41 2.75 9.19 17.13
CA ASP A 41 2.72 9.86 18.42
C ASP A 41 3.09 8.93 19.59
N SER A 42 3.28 7.64 19.30
CA SER A 42 3.67 6.69 20.33
C SER A 42 5.03 7.03 20.90
N LYS A 43 5.14 6.93 22.23
CA LYS A 43 6.42 7.01 22.96
C LYS A 43 7.27 5.74 22.87
N VAL A 44 6.67 4.61 22.47
CA VAL A 44 7.33 3.29 22.41
C VAL A 44 7.85 3.00 21.00
N VAL A 45 7.10 3.34 19.95
CA VAL A 45 7.47 3.13 18.54
C VAL A 45 7.87 4.41 17.81
N VAL A 46 8.43 5.39 18.53
CA VAL A 46 8.83 6.69 17.97
C VAL A 46 9.67 6.52 16.69
N GLY A 47 9.18 7.08 15.59
CA GLY A 47 9.88 7.08 14.30
C GLY A 47 9.81 5.78 13.50
N LEU A 48 9.31 4.67 14.08
CA LEU A 48 9.14 3.40 13.36
C LEU A 48 8.20 3.56 12.17
N LEU A 49 7.03 4.15 12.41
CA LEU A 49 6.04 4.35 11.34
C LEU A 49 6.59 5.24 10.21
N GLY A 50 7.28 6.32 10.56
CA GLY A 50 7.91 7.21 9.57
C GLY A 50 8.94 6.47 8.71
N PHE A 51 9.72 5.59 9.32
CA PHE A 51 10.66 4.71 8.61
C PHE A 51 9.96 3.71 7.69
N GLU A 52 8.91 3.03 8.17
CA GLU A 52 8.13 2.08 7.38
C GLU A 52 7.48 2.75 6.16
N LEU A 53 6.86 3.91 6.36
CA LEU A 53 6.27 4.71 5.27
C LEU A 53 7.33 5.26 4.31
N GLY A 54 8.51 5.63 4.81
CA GLY A 54 9.64 6.06 3.98
C GLY A 54 10.18 4.95 3.07
N ILE A 55 10.31 3.73 3.60
CA ILE A 55 10.65 2.53 2.80
C ILE A 55 9.59 2.31 1.72
N ALA A 56 8.31 2.31 2.11
CA ALA A 56 7.20 2.10 1.19
C ALA A 56 7.19 3.15 0.07
N GLY A 57 7.38 4.43 0.41
CA GLY A 57 7.41 5.52 -0.55
C GLY A 57 8.59 5.41 -1.52
N THR A 58 9.75 5.00 -1.01
CA THR A 58 10.94 4.75 -1.83
C THR A 58 10.71 3.59 -2.82
N LEU A 59 10.05 2.52 -2.40
CA LEU A 59 9.68 1.40 -3.27
C LEU A 59 8.82 1.86 -4.46
N PHE A 60 7.85 2.73 -4.21
CA PHE A 60 7.01 3.32 -5.26
C PHE A 60 7.79 4.20 -6.22
N ILE A 61 8.62 5.10 -5.70
CA ILE A 61 9.47 5.98 -6.53
C ILE A 61 10.41 5.14 -7.40
N TYR A 62 11.05 4.13 -6.80
CA TYR A 62 11.91 3.20 -7.53
C TYR A 62 11.16 2.47 -8.66
N ASN A 63 9.96 1.96 -8.37
CA ASN A 63 9.12 1.30 -9.38
C ASN A 63 8.69 2.26 -10.51
N GLY A 64 8.47 3.53 -10.16
CA GLY A 64 8.10 4.59 -11.09
C GLY A 64 9.23 5.04 -12.01
N ILE A 65 10.46 5.15 -11.51
CA ILE A 65 11.62 5.63 -12.30
C ILE A 65 12.31 4.47 -13.02
N GLY A 66 12.56 3.37 -12.32
CA GLY A 66 13.44 2.29 -12.80
C GLY A 66 12.74 1.29 -13.73
N TYR A 67 11.89 0.44 -13.18
CA TYR A 67 11.56 -0.85 -13.81
C TYR A 67 10.49 -0.78 -14.92
N LYS A 68 9.52 0.15 -14.85
CA LYS A 68 8.40 0.21 -15.82
C LYS A 68 7.99 1.62 -16.27
N ARG A 69 8.69 2.66 -15.80
CA ARG A 69 8.38 4.07 -16.12
C ARG A 69 6.92 4.45 -15.89
N HIS A 70 6.28 3.81 -14.91
CA HIS A 70 4.94 4.17 -14.48
C HIS A 70 5.04 5.43 -13.61
N TRP A 71 5.12 6.60 -14.27
CA TRP A 71 5.34 7.89 -13.61
C TRP A 71 4.35 8.17 -12.47
N TYR A 72 3.12 7.65 -12.56
CA TYR A 72 2.14 7.75 -11.49
C TYR A 72 2.64 7.14 -10.16
N ASN A 73 3.48 6.10 -10.18
CA ASN A 73 4.08 5.53 -8.97
C ASN A 73 5.05 6.49 -8.29
N VAL A 74 5.68 7.42 -9.01
CA VAL A 74 6.48 8.48 -8.39
C VAL A 74 5.58 9.39 -7.55
N ILE A 75 4.41 9.78 -8.09
CA ILE A 75 3.43 10.59 -7.36
C ILE A 75 2.92 9.82 -6.14
N LEU A 76 2.56 8.55 -6.28
CA LEU A 76 2.13 7.74 -5.14
C LEU A 76 3.21 7.66 -4.06
N GLY A 77 4.47 7.44 -4.45
CA GLY A 77 5.58 7.38 -3.50
C GLY A 77 5.84 8.71 -2.80
N LEU A 78 5.79 9.83 -3.52
CA LEU A 78 5.89 11.18 -2.94
C LEU A 78 4.72 11.49 -2.02
N SER A 79 3.50 11.10 -2.38
CA SER A 79 2.34 11.23 -1.50
C SER A 79 2.51 10.44 -0.21
N LEU A 80 3.07 9.22 -0.27
CA LEU A 80 3.32 8.44 0.94
C LEU A 80 4.42 9.04 1.82
N TRP A 81 5.47 9.60 1.22
CA TRP A 81 6.44 10.44 1.95
C TRP A 81 5.77 11.66 2.59
N GLY A 82 4.81 12.28 1.89
CA GLY A 82 3.98 13.36 2.45
C GLY A 82 3.21 12.91 3.69
N VAL A 83 2.60 11.72 3.68
CA VAL A 83 1.94 11.14 4.88
C VAL A 83 2.93 10.96 6.03
N ALA A 84 4.17 10.53 5.75
CA ALA A 84 5.20 10.33 6.77
C ALA A 84 5.74 11.65 7.35
N ILE A 85 5.87 12.70 6.53
CA ILE A 85 6.45 14.00 6.93
C ILE A 85 5.40 14.89 7.59
N PHE A 86 4.19 14.98 7.01
CA PHE A 86 3.17 15.89 7.49
C PHE A 86 2.36 15.23 8.61
N HIS A 87 2.65 15.64 9.85
CA HIS A 87 1.95 15.16 11.03
C HIS A 87 0.43 15.41 10.93
N TYR A 88 -0.40 14.40 11.25
CA TYR A 88 -1.85 14.49 11.07
C TYR A 88 -2.53 15.49 12.01
N GLU A 89 -1.96 15.75 13.19
CA GLU A 89 -2.49 16.77 14.12
C GLU A 89 -2.17 18.20 13.66
N THR A 90 -0.94 18.46 13.22
CA THR A 90 -0.47 19.81 12.86
C THR A 90 -0.85 20.20 11.43
N TYR A 91 -0.76 19.25 10.50
CA TYR A 91 -0.95 19.48 9.06
C TYR A 91 -2.05 18.56 8.49
N SER A 92 -3.13 18.37 9.25
CA SER A 92 -4.23 17.43 8.93
C SER A 92 -4.73 17.50 7.49
N LYS A 93 -4.93 18.70 6.94
CA LYS A 93 -5.41 18.88 5.56
C LYS A 93 -4.44 18.31 4.52
N ILE A 94 -3.15 18.57 4.68
CA ILE A 94 -2.11 18.12 3.75
C ILE A 94 -1.89 16.61 3.93
N HIS A 95 -1.81 16.13 5.17
CA HIS A 95 -1.71 14.70 5.50
C HIS A 95 -2.85 13.90 4.84
N ASN A 96 -4.10 14.33 5.04
CA ASN A 96 -5.27 13.66 4.49
C ASN A 96 -5.31 13.74 2.95
N ALA A 97 -4.86 14.84 2.36
CA ALA A 97 -4.75 14.95 0.90
C ALA A 97 -3.71 13.96 0.35
N CYS A 98 -2.52 13.88 0.97
CA CYS A 98 -1.48 12.91 0.62
C CYS A 98 -1.95 11.46 0.76
N ALA A 99 -2.60 11.13 1.89
CA ALA A 99 -3.18 9.81 2.12
C ALA A 99 -4.26 9.48 1.08
N GLY A 100 -5.14 10.42 0.77
CA GLY A 100 -6.18 10.26 -0.24
C GLY A 100 -5.62 9.99 -1.64
N ILE A 101 -4.62 10.78 -2.08
CA ILE A 101 -3.92 10.57 -3.36
C ILE A 101 -3.28 9.18 -3.38
N PHE A 102 -2.61 8.79 -2.29
CA PHE A 102 -1.95 7.51 -2.19
C PHE A 102 -2.93 6.32 -2.28
N PHE A 103 -3.97 6.29 -1.46
CA PHE A 103 -4.90 5.15 -1.41
C PHE A 103 -5.74 5.05 -2.68
N LEU A 104 -6.36 6.15 -3.13
CA LEU A 104 -7.16 6.15 -4.35
C LEU A 104 -6.30 5.89 -5.58
N GLY A 105 -5.16 6.55 -5.67
CA GLY A 105 -4.23 6.38 -6.77
C GLY A 105 -3.64 4.95 -6.83
N SER A 106 -3.43 4.30 -5.68
CA SER A 106 -3.02 2.89 -5.64
C SER A 106 -4.10 1.95 -6.18
N ILE A 107 -5.37 2.17 -5.84
CA ILE A 107 -6.50 1.39 -6.40
C ILE A 107 -6.55 1.55 -7.93
N ILE A 108 -6.43 2.78 -8.43
CA ILE A 108 -6.41 3.08 -9.87
C ILE A 108 -5.20 2.42 -10.54
N ALA A 109 -4.00 2.53 -9.95
CA ALA A 109 -2.77 1.92 -10.47
C ALA A 109 -2.89 0.40 -10.62
N ILE A 110 -3.52 -0.28 -9.65
CA ILE A 110 -3.81 -1.71 -9.73
C ILE A 110 -4.76 -2.00 -10.90
N GLY A 111 -5.83 -1.21 -11.06
CA GLY A 111 -6.80 -1.35 -12.14
C GLY A 111 -6.22 -1.13 -13.54
N LEU A 112 -5.26 -0.20 -13.67
CA LEU A 112 -4.56 0.10 -14.93
C LEU A 112 -3.46 -0.93 -15.28
N SER A 113 -3.13 -1.84 -14.37
CA SER A 113 -2.06 -2.82 -14.61
C SER A 113 -2.46 -3.87 -15.64
N SER A 114 -1.72 -3.92 -16.76
CA SER A 114 -2.04 -4.72 -17.96
C SER A 114 -1.85 -6.24 -17.85
N ASP A 115 -1.33 -6.80 -16.74
CA ASP A 115 -1.12 -8.27 -16.67
C ASP A 115 -2.44 -9.05 -16.67
N ILE A 116 -2.71 -9.72 -17.80
CA ILE A 116 -3.96 -10.44 -18.09
C ILE A 116 -4.17 -11.69 -17.22
N LEU A 117 -3.07 -12.36 -16.83
CA LEU A 117 -3.10 -13.64 -16.10
C LEU A 117 -3.74 -13.53 -14.70
N PHE A 118 -3.82 -12.32 -14.14
CA PHE A 118 -4.39 -12.07 -12.81
C PHE A 118 -5.44 -10.97 -12.84
N ARG A 119 -6.01 -10.67 -14.01
CA ARG A 119 -6.98 -9.59 -14.18
C ARG A 119 -8.17 -9.74 -13.22
N GLY A 120 -8.73 -10.95 -13.10
CA GLY A 120 -9.83 -11.23 -12.17
C GLY A 120 -9.45 -10.98 -10.70
N TYR A 121 -8.29 -11.49 -10.27
CA TYR A 121 -7.80 -11.30 -8.90
C TYR A 121 -7.54 -9.82 -8.56
N LYS A 122 -6.95 -9.06 -9.49
CA LYS A 122 -6.72 -7.62 -9.32
C LYS A 122 -8.02 -6.84 -9.12
N TYR A 123 -9.02 -7.10 -9.97
CA TYR A 123 -10.32 -6.43 -9.85
C TYR A 123 -11.09 -6.89 -8.62
N LEU A 124 -10.96 -8.15 -8.21
CA LEU A 124 -11.56 -8.64 -6.97
C LEU A 124 -10.99 -7.87 -5.77
N ILE A 125 -9.67 -7.73 -5.65
CA ILE A 125 -9.08 -7.01 -4.51
C ILE A 125 -9.36 -5.51 -4.57
N ALA A 126 -9.18 -4.89 -5.74
CA ALA A 126 -9.49 -3.47 -5.91
C ALA A 126 -10.98 -3.19 -5.62
N GLY A 127 -11.86 -4.09 -6.06
CA GLY A 127 -13.30 -4.04 -5.80
C GLY A 127 -13.65 -4.19 -4.32
N ILE A 128 -13.04 -5.14 -3.60
CA ILE A 128 -13.23 -5.29 -2.15
C ILE A 128 -12.78 -4.03 -1.41
N ALA A 129 -11.60 -3.50 -1.74
CA ALA A 129 -11.09 -2.29 -1.10
C ALA A 129 -11.98 -1.07 -1.39
N PHE A 130 -12.39 -0.90 -2.65
CA PHE A 130 -13.30 0.16 -3.05
C PHE A 130 -14.67 0.04 -2.36
N LEU A 131 -15.23 -1.17 -2.31
CA LEU A 131 -16.52 -1.43 -1.67
C LEU A 131 -16.45 -1.18 -0.16
N ALA A 132 -15.36 -1.58 0.51
CA ALA A 132 -15.16 -1.29 1.93
C ALA A 132 -15.12 0.23 2.20
N ILE A 133 -14.39 0.99 1.37
CA ILE A 133 -14.36 2.46 1.42
C ILE A 133 -15.76 3.05 1.21
N LEU A 134 -16.45 2.61 0.15
CA LEU A 134 -17.78 3.11 -0.19
C LEU A 134 -18.80 2.81 0.92
N LEU A 135 -18.84 1.58 1.43
CA LEU A 135 -19.73 1.19 2.51
C LEU A 135 -19.49 2.01 3.78
N ASN A 136 -18.22 2.26 4.13
CA ASN A 136 -17.91 3.09 5.29
C ASN A 136 -18.38 4.55 5.10
N ILE A 137 -18.19 5.13 3.91
CA ILE A 137 -18.67 6.48 3.59
C ILE A 137 -20.19 6.56 3.67
N VAL A 138 -20.91 5.62 3.04
CA VAL A 138 -22.37 5.57 3.05
C VAL A 138 -22.90 5.41 4.47
N TRP A 139 -22.26 4.55 5.28
CA TRP A 139 -22.66 4.35 6.67
C TRP A 139 -22.47 5.61 7.52
N VAL A 140 -21.35 6.31 7.36
CA VAL A 140 -21.11 7.60 8.04
C VAL A 140 -22.15 8.64 7.64
N LEU A 141 -22.51 8.72 6.36
CA LEU A 141 -23.53 9.67 5.89
C LEU A 141 -24.94 9.35 6.44
N LEU A 142 -25.31 8.07 6.52
CA LEU A 142 -26.64 7.65 6.98
C LEU A 142 -26.77 7.68 8.50
N PHE A 143 -25.75 7.25 9.23
CA PHE A 143 -25.84 6.98 10.67
C PHE A 143 -24.95 7.88 11.54
N HIS A 144 -24.15 8.77 10.94
CA HIS A 144 -23.22 9.66 11.64
C HIS A 144 -22.24 8.92 12.57
N LYS A 145 -21.97 7.65 12.28
CA LYS A 145 -21.05 6.76 13.02
C LYS A 145 -20.15 6.05 12.01
N MET A 146 -18.91 5.75 12.40
CA MET A 146 -18.03 4.94 11.55
C MET A 146 -18.42 3.46 11.65
N LEU A 147 -18.46 2.76 10.50
CA LEU A 147 -18.75 1.33 10.45
C LEU A 147 -17.52 0.52 10.86
N TYR A 148 -16.35 0.96 10.39
CA TYR A 148 -15.05 0.39 10.69
C TYR A 148 -14.16 1.42 11.36
N SER A 149 -13.22 0.97 12.22
CA SER A 149 -12.18 1.87 12.72
C SER A 149 -11.28 2.34 11.56
N ILE A 150 -10.69 3.52 11.70
CA ILE A 150 -9.76 4.07 10.70
C ILE A 150 -8.61 3.09 10.45
N LEU A 151 -8.08 2.47 11.52
CA LEU A 151 -7.08 1.41 11.45
C LEU A 151 -7.46 0.26 10.50
N ILE A 152 -8.71 -0.25 10.57
CA ILE A 152 -9.17 -1.32 9.70
C ILE A 152 -9.20 -0.84 8.24
N MET A 153 -9.67 0.40 8.01
CA MET A 153 -9.74 0.99 6.67
C MET A 153 -8.35 1.15 6.04
N GLU A 154 -7.38 1.64 6.81
CA GLU A 154 -5.99 1.79 6.35
C GLU A 154 -5.36 0.41 6.08
N THR A 155 -5.64 -0.59 6.92
CA THR A 155 -5.17 -1.97 6.73
C THR A 155 -5.74 -2.57 5.43
N ILE A 156 -7.05 -2.41 5.19
CA ILE A 156 -7.70 -2.83 3.95
C ILE A 156 -7.10 -2.09 2.74
N GLY A 157 -6.72 -0.82 2.89
CA GLY A 157 -6.09 -0.04 1.81
C GLY A 157 -4.67 -0.53 1.45
N ILE A 158 -3.92 -1.05 2.42
CA ILE A 158 -2.54 -1.55 2.22
C ILE A 158 -2.51 -2.91 1.51
N ILE A 159 -3.48 -3.79 1.83
CA ILE A 159 -3.54 -5.17 1.29
C ILE A 159 -3.53 -5.24 -0.25
N PRO A 160 -4.34 -4.46 -1.01
CA PRO A 160 -4.27 -4.41 -2.47
C PRO A 160 -2.89 -4.05 -2.99
N PHE A 161 -2.25 -3.06 -2.38
CA PHE A 161 -0.95 -2.56 -2.80
C PHE A 161 0.14 -3.61 -2.58
N THR A 162 0.22 -4.21 -1.39
CA THR A 162 1.26 -5.20 -1.10
C THR A 162 1.09 -6.46 -1.96
N ASN A 163 -0.17 -6.90 -2.14
CA ASN A 163 -0.49 -7.98 -3.08
C ASN A 163 -0.09 -7.67 -4.51
N PHE A 164 -0.24 -6.43 -4.97
CA PHE A 164 0.18 -6.04 -6.31
C PHE A 164 1.67 -6.29 -6.55
N PHE A 165 2.54 -5.89 -5.61
CA PHE A 165 3.99 -6.11 -5.72
C PHE A 165 4.36 -7.60 -5.63
N ILE A 166 3.68 -8.36 -4.76
CA ILE A 166 3.89 -9.79 -4.58
C ILE A 166 3.51 -10.54 -5.88
N VAL A 167 2.27 -10.39 -6.35
CA VAL A 167 1.74 -11.14 -7.50
C VAL A 167 2.45 -10.77 -8.80
N LYS A 168 2.79 -9.49 -9.00
CA LYS A 168 3.56 -9.02 -10.16
C LYS A 168 4.88 -9.78 -10.30
N ASN A 169 5.57 -10.04 -9.19
CA ASN A 169 6.82 -10.77 -9.19
C ASN A 169 6.64 -12.27 -9.48
N TYR A 170 5.59 -12.92 -8.95
CA TYR A 170 5.28 -14.32 -9.30
C TYR A 170 4.85 -14.50 -10.76
N THR A 171 4.15 -13.53 -11.34
CA THR A 171 3.66 -13.59 -12.73
C THR A 171 4.80 -13.74 -13.75
N HIS A 172 5.90 -13.02 -13.55
CA HIS A 172 7.08 -13.12 -14.42
C HIS A 172 7.67 -14.54 -14.43
N LYS A 173 7.70 -15.19 -13.25
CA LYS A 173 8.20 -16.56 -13.12
C LYS A 173 7.32 -17.57 -13.85
N ILE A 174 6.00 -17.44 -13.73
CA ILE A 174 5.02 -18.32 -14.41
C ILE A 174 5.10 -18.16 -15.93
N LYS A 175 5.14 -16.93 -16.46
CA LYS A 175 5.28 -16.67 -17.90
C LYS A 175 6.55 -17.32 -18.47
N TYR A 176 7.65 -17.28 -17.73
CA TYR A 176 8.92 -17.92 -18.13
C TYR A 176 8.79 -19.44 -18.20
N ILE A 177 8.17 -20.07 -17.19
CA ILE A 177 7.94 -21.53 -17.17
C ILE A 177 7.03 -21.97 -18.33
N ILE A 178 5.92 -21.26 -18.58
CA ILE A 178 5.02 -21.57 -19.71
C ILE A 178 5.76 -21.49 -21.05
N LYS A 179 6.66 -20.50 -21.21
CA LYS A 179 7.47 -20.35 -22.43
C LYS A 179 8.48 -21.48 -22.61
N LEU A 180 8.99 -22.07 -21.52
CA LEU A 180 9.87 -23.23 -21.57
C LEU A 180 9.13 -24.52 -21.95
N ILE A 181 7.91 -24.72 -21.43
CA ILE A 181 7.10 -25.93 -21.72
C ILE A 181 6.59 -25.94 -23.18
N ARG A 182 6.41 -24.78 -23.81
CA ARG A 182 5.91 -24.65 -25.19
C ARG A 182 7.01 -24.77 -26.27
N LYS A 183 8.27 -24.95 -25.89
CA LYS A 183 9.38 -25.22 -26.82
C LYS A 183 9.65 -26.71 -26.88
#